data_AF-A0A3N5TJP1-F1
#
_entry.id   AF-A0A3N5TJP1-F1
#
_cell.length_a   1.000
_cell.length_b   1.000
_cell.length_c   1.000
_cell.angle_alpha   90.00
_cell.angle_beta   90.00
_cell.angle_gamma   90.00
#
_symmetry.space_group_name_H-M   'P 1'
#
loop_
_entity.id
_entity.type
_entity.pdbx_description
1 polymer ?
#
loop_
_entity_poly.entity_id
_entity_poly.type
_entity_poly.pdbx_seq_one_letter_code
_entity_poly.pdbx_strand_id
1 'polypeptide(L)'
;MSALNDQRAWLLDLFADERDGLVLWFLAEDGKRLRLHQPFPVTFYAAGAPALLDEFERYLRASLDRLDLQQATINAVTPKAADDAALAGLR
;
A
#
# COMPACT_ATOMS: atom_id res chain seq x y z
N MET A 1 -7.77 -27.92 0.93
CA MET A 1 -8.41 -26.85 1.71
C MET A 1 -7.57 -26.62 2.95
N SER A 2 -6.52 -25.81 2.84
CA SER A 2 -5.62 -25.55 3.97
C SER A 2 -6.32 -24.62 4.95
N ALA A 3 -6.43 -25.07 6.21
CA ALA A 3 -6.89 -24.24 7.31
C ALA A 3 -6.14 -22.91 7.30
N LEU A 4 -6.85 -21.78 7.43
CA LEU A 4 -6.23 -20.51 7.75
C LEU A 4 -5.45 -20.73 9.05
N ASN A 5 -4.13 -20.79 8.92
CA ASN A 5 -3.21 -21.05 10.01
C ASN A 5 -3.17 -19.77 10.86
N ASP A 6 -4.07 -19.68 11.84
CA ASP A 6 -4.18 -18.58 12.80
C ASP A 6 -2.99 -18.66 13.77
N GLN A 7 -1.81 -18.32 13.25
CA GLN A 7 -0.56 -18.40 13.99
C GLN A 7 -0.22 -17.01 14.53
N ARG A 8 -0.19 -16.89 15.86
CA ARG A 8 0.20 -15.65 16.53
C ARG A 8 1.71 -15.43 16.40
N ALA A 9 2.07 -14.25 15.92
CA ALA A 9 3.45 -13.83 15.73
C ALA A 9 3.55 -12.31 15.81
N TRP A 10 4.71 -11.80 16.23
CA TRP A 10 5.01 -10.36 16.21
C TRP A 10 5.61 -9.97 14.87
N LEU A 11 5.05 -8.95 14.22
CA LEU A 11 5.66 -8.34 13.05
C LEU A 11 6.90 -7.56 13.49
N LEU A 12 8.06 -7.88 12.91
CA LEU A 12 9.34 -7.26 13.20
C LEU A 12 9.69 -6.16 12.22
N ASP A 13 9.54 -6.45 10.93
CA ASP A 13 9.98 -5.55 9.87
C ASP A 13 9.21 -5.79 8.56
N LEU A 14 9.24 -4.77 7.70
CA LEU A 14 8.51 -4.70 6.45
C LEU A 14 9.34 -4.07 5.34
N PHE A 15 9.47 -4.78 4.22
CA PHE A 15 10.21 -4.30 3.05
C PHE A 15 9.37 -4.41 1.79
N ALA A 16 9.44 -3.38 0.93
CA ALA A 16 8.97 -3.50 -0.43
C ALA A 16 9.84 -4.52 -1.18
N ASP A 17 9.19 -5.41 -1.94
CA ASP A 17 9.88 -6.28 -2.88
C ASP A 17 9.99 -5.62 -4.25
N GLU A 18 11.08 -5.88 -4.96
CA GLU A 18 11.43 -5.24 -6.24
C GLU A 18 10.48 -5.62 -7.39
N ARG A 19 9.50 -6.50 -7.15
CA ARG A 19 8.61 -7.08 -8.17
C ARG A 19 7.11 -6.93 -7.86
N ASP A 20 6.73 -5.91 -7.08
CA ASP A 20 5.35 -5.64 -6.62
C ASP A 20 4.85 -6.55 -5.48
N GLY A 21 5.71 -6.73 -4.49
CA GLY A 21 5.40 -7.52 -3.30
C GLY A 21 5.78 -6.82 -2.01
N LEU A 22 5.42 -7.48 -0.92
CA LEU A 22 5.72 -7.07 0.43
C LEU A 22 6.39 -8.23 1.14
N VAL A 23 7.59 -8.01 1.67
CA VAL A 23 8.29 -8.97 2.51
C VAL A 23 8.04 -8.60 3.96
N LEU A 24 7.36 -9.50 4.67
CA LEU A 24 7.05 -9.37 6.09
C LEU A 24 7.94 -10.32 6.89
N TRP A 25 8.60 -9.80 7.92
CA TRP A 25 9.35 -10.61 8.87
C TRP A 25 8.61 -10.71 10.19
N PHE A 26 8.36 -11.93 10.67
CA PHE A 26 7.70 -12.19 11.93
C PHE A 26 8.58 -13.00 12.89
N LEU A 27 8.33 -12.85 14.18
CA LEU A 27 8.76 -13.76 15.23
C LEU A 27 7.55 -14.51 15.77
N ALA A 28 7.50 -15.82 15.56
CA ALA A 28 6.46 -16.68 16.11
C ALA A 28 6.64 -16.89 17.62
N GLU A 29 5.57 -17.29 18.31
CA GLU A 29 5.61 -17.59 19.75
C GLU A 29 6.60 -18.70 20.12
N ASP A 30 6.89 -19.62 19.19
CA ASP A 30 7.91 -20.66 19.36
C ASP A 30 9.36 -20.17 19.14
N GLY A 31 9.53 -18.86 18.95
CA GLY A 31 10.83 -18.23 18.71
C GLY A 31 11.33 -18.35 17.28
N LYS A 32 10.58 -18.99 16.36
CA LYS A 32 10.98 -19.08 14.96
C LYS A 32 10.79 -17.75 14.25
N ARG A 33 11.74 -17.41 13.40
CA ARG A 33 11.60 -16.30 12.46
C ARG A 33 10.90 -16.78 11.20
N LEU A 34 9.85 -16.07 10.80
CA LEU A 34 9.10 -16.37 9.59
C LEU A 34 9.27 -15.21 8.62
N ARG A 35 9.53 -15.55 7.35
CA ARG A 35 9.56 -14.59 6.25
C ARG A 35 8.38 -14.92 5.33
N LEU A 36 7.47 -13.98 5.17
CA LEU A 36 6.33 -14.10 4.27
C LEU A 36 6.49 -13.13 3.11
N HIS A 37 6.15 -13.60 1.92
CA HIS A 37 6.04 -12.79 0.73
C HIS A 37 4.56 -12.67 0.38
N GLN A 38 4.07 -11.45 0.30
CA GLN A 38 2.68 -11.16 -0.05
C GLN A 38 2.67 -10.32 -1.33
N PRO A 39 1.88 -10.71 -2.36
CA PRO A 39 1.61 -9.83 -3.49
C PRO A 39 0.98 -8.53 -2.99
N PHE A 40 1.56 -7.40 -3.36
CA PHE A 40 1.09 -6.08 -2.96
C PHE A 40 1.11 -5.14 -4.18
N PRO A 41 0.15 -5.29 -5.10
CA PRO A 41 0.15 -4.53 -6.35
C PRO A 41 -0.07 -3.04 -6.07
N VAL A 42 0.85 -2.20 -6.55
CA VAL A 42 0.73 -0.75 -6.46
C VAL A 42 -0.49 -0.30 -7.27
N THR A 43 -1.46 0.31 -6.59
CA THR A 43 -2.68 0.84 -7.21
C THR A 43 -2.70 2.35 -7.01
N PHE A 44 -2.96 3.10 -8.08
CA PHE A 44 -3.21 4.54 -7.98
C PHE A 44 -4.67 4.84 -8.36
N TYR A 45 -5.16 5.97 -7.86
CA TYR A 45 -6.51 6.46 -8.14
C TYR A 45 -6.42 7.83 -8.82
N ALA A 46 -7.28 8.07 -9.80
CA ALA A 46 -7.42 9.37 -10.45
C ALA A 46 -8.88 9.83 -10.32
N ALA A 47 -9.06 11.13 -10.12
CA ALA A 47 -10.38 11.76 -10.05
C ALA A 47 -10.42 12.95 -11.01
N GLY A 48 -11.53 13.12 -11.73
CA GLY A 48 -11.68 14.17 -12.73
C GLY A 48 -13.02 14.08 -13.44
N ALA A 49 -13.23 14.99 -14.41
CA ALA A 49 -14.42 14.94 -15.27
C ALA A 49 -14.43 13.64 -16.09
N PRO A 50 -15.61 13.02 -16.36
CA PRO A 50 -15.69 11.75 -17.07
C PRO A 50 -14.92 11.72 -18.39
N ALA A 51 -15.05 12.79 -19.20
CA ALA A 51 -14.35 12.90 -20.49
C ALA A 51 -12.81 12.87 -20.36
N LEU A 52 -12.27 13.43 -19.26
CA LEU A 52 -10.83 13.41 -18.98
C LEU A 52 -10.38 12.03 -18.50
N LEU A 53 -11.23 11.32 -17.73
CA LEU A 53 -10.93 9.96 -17.28
C LEU A 53 -10.90 8.98 -18.47
N ASP A 54 -11.80 9.14 -19.45
CA ASP A 54 -11.80 8.33 -20.66
C ASP A 54 -10.52 8.56 -21.51
N GLU A 55 -10.09 9.82 -21.63
CA GLU A 55 -8.84 10.15 -22.33
C GLU A 55 -7.62 9.63 -21.58
N PHE A 56 -7.62 9.78 -20.26
CA PHE A 56 -6.56 9.30 -19.38
C PHE A 56 -6.43 7.78 -19.42
N GLU A 57 -7.53 7.03 -19.43
CA GLU A 57 -7.50 5.57 -19.59
C GLU A 57 -6.87 5.16 -20.92
N ARG A 58 -7.27 5.79 -22.03
CA ARG A 58 -6.68 5.51 -23.35
C ARG A 58 -5.18 5.80 -23.37
N TYR A 59 -4.78 6.94 -22.79
CA TYR A 59 -3.37 7.33 -22.69
C TYR A 59 -2.55 6.31 -21.89
N LEU A 60 -3.06 5.87 -20.74
CA LEU A 60 -2.41 4.86 -19.91
C LEU A 60 -2.25 3.54 -20.67
N ARG A 61 -3.32 3.03 -21.28
CA ARG A 61 -3.26 1.77 -22.04
C ARG A 61 -2.22 1.80 -23.15
N ALA A 62 -2.11 2.92 -23.87
CA ALA A 62 -1.10 3.09 -24.91
C ALA A 62 0.33 3.25 -24.37
N SER A 63 0.48 3.68 -23.11
CA SER A 63 1.77 3.99 -22.50
C SER A 63 2.31 2.88 -21.60
N LEU A 64 1.44 2.03 -21.04
CA LEU A 64 1.79 0.99 -20.08
C LEU A 64 2.63 -0.16 -20.67
N ASP A 65 2.62 -0.35 -21.99
CA ASP A 65 3.57 -1.25 -22.66
C ASP A 65 5.04 -0.78 -22.54
N ARG A 66 5.26 0.47 -22.12
CA ARG A 66 6.59 1.11 -22.02
C ARG A 66 6.98 1.57 -20.62
N LEU A 67 6.07 1.48 -19.65
CA LEU A 67 6.27 2.04 -18.31
C LEU A 67 6.55 0.90 -17.32
N ASP A 68 7.83 0.65 -17.05
CA ASP A 68 8.24 0.06 -15.77
C ASP A 68 7.90 1.10 -14.70
N LEU A 69 6.74 0.96 -14.06
CA LEU A 69 6.29 1.83 -12.97
C LEU A 69 7.08 1.51 -11.68
N GLN A 70 8.40 1.66 -11.71
CA GLN A 70 9.28 1.38 -10.56
C GLN A 70 9.65 2.61 -9.73
N GLN A 71 9.02 3.77 -9.93
CA GLN A 71 9.21 4.91 -9.01
C GLN A 71 7.90 5.61 -8.68
N ALA A 72 7.25 5.13 -7.62
CA ALA A 72 6.39 5.97 -6.80
C ALA A 72 7.18 6.40 -5.57
N THR A 73 7.84 7.57 -5.65
CA THR A 73 8.11 8.32 -4.41
C THR A 73 6.74 8.69 -3.87
N ILE A 74 6.26 7.94 -2.87
CA ILE A 74 5.13 8.35 -2.06
C ILE A 74 5.61 9.57 -1.29
N ASN A 75 5.46 10.75 -1.88
CA ASN A 75 5.57 11.99 -1.15
C ASN A 75 4.59 11.86 0.01
N ALA A 76 5.14 11.80 1.22
CA ALA A 76 4.39 11.73 2.46
C ALA A 76 3.23 12.70 2.36
N VAL A 77 2.00 12.18 2.40
CA VAL A 77 0.83 13.00 2.67
C VAL A 77 1.09 13.56 4.07
N THR A 78 1.57 14.80 4.13
CA THR A 78 1.57 15.58 5.35
C THR A 78 0.15 15.49 5.88
N PRO A 79 -0.10 14.99 7.11
CA PRO A 79 -1.42 15.12 7.68
C PRO A 79 -1.69 16.62 7.71
N LYS A 80 -2.68 17.06 6.92
CA LYS A 80 -3.30 18.37 7.13
C LYS A 80 -3.76 18.32 8.57
N ALA A 81 -3.09 19.10 9.43
CA ALA A 81 -3.40 19.19 10.85
C ALA A 81 -4.92 19.25 10.98
N ALA A 82 -5.48 18.23 11.64
CA ALA A 82 -6.87 18.26 12.05
C ALA A 82 -7.05 19.54 12.84
N ASP A 83 -8.09 20.29 12.52
CA ASP A 83 -8.40 21.55 13.17
C ASP A 83 -8.52 21.34 14.68
N ASP A 84 -7.47 21.68 15.43
CA ASP A 84 -7.39 21.67 16.91
C ASP A 84 -8.37 22.65 17.58
N ALA A 85 -9.25 23.29 16.81
CA ALA A 85 -10.27 24.22 17.29
C ALA A 85 -11.60 23.54 17.71
N ALA A 86 -11.78 22.23 17.48
CA ALA A 86 -13.08 21.57 17.71
C ALA A 86 -13.24 20.87 19.07
N LEU A 87 -12.21 20.78 19.92
CA LEU A 87 -12.29 20.07 21.22
C LEU A 87 -12.31 20.95 22.47
N ALA A 88 -12.40 22.28 22.34
CA ALA A 88 -12.54 23.18 23.49
C ALA A 88 -13.99 23.30 24.04
N GLY A 89 -14.95 22.49 23.56
CA GLY A 89 -16.38 22.71 23.78
C GLY A 89 -17.16 21.61 24.50
N LEU A 90 -16.55 20.51 24.93
CA LEU A 90 -17.25 19.46 25.68
C LEU A 90 -16.66 19.33 27.09
N ARG A 91 -17.27 20.07 28.01
CA ARG A 91 -17.21 19.79 29.45
C ARG A 91 -18.24 18.71 29.80
#